data_AF-A0A2R8ZKB3-F1
#
_entry.id   AF-A0A2R8ZKB3-F1
#
_cell.length_a   1.000
_cell.length_b   1.000
_cell.length_c   1.000
_cell.angle_alpha   90.00
_cell.angle_beta   90.00
_cell.angle_gamma   90.00
#
_symmetry.space_group_name_H-M   'P 1'
#
loop_
_entity.id
_entity.type
_entity.pdbx_description
1 polymer ?
#
loop_
_entity_poly.entity_id
_entity_poly.type
_entity_poly.pdbx_seq_one_letter_code
_entity_poly.pdbx_strand_id
1 'polypeptide(L)'
;MGSACIKVTKYFLFLFNLIFFILGAVILGFGVWILADKSSFISVLQTSSSSLRMGAYVFIGVGAVTMLMGFLGCIGAVNEVRCLLGLLKQEMGGIVTELIRDYNSSREDSLQDAWDYVQAQVKCCGWVSFYNWTHNAELMNRPEVTYPCSCEVKGEEDNSLSVRKGFCEAPGNRTQSGNHPEDWPVYQEGCMEKVQAWLQENLGIILGVGVGVAVIELLGMVLSICLCRHVHSEDYSKVPKY
;
A
#
# COMPACT_ATOMS: atom_id res chain seq x y z
N MET A 1 -1.80 -1.26 19.14
CA MET A 1 -2.71 -2.43 19.05
C MET A 1 -3.66 -2.40 17.83
N GLY A 2 -3.89 -1.28 17.13
CA GLY A 2 -4.78 -1.22 15.96
C GLY A 2 -4.22 -1.75 14.62
N SER A 3 -2.90 -1.75 14.41
CA SER A 3 -2.28 -2.17 13.13
C SER A 3 -2.35 -3.67 12.85
N ALA A 4 -2.27 -4.50 13.89
CA ALA A 4 -2.59 -5.91 13.79
C ALA A 4 -4.06 -6.09 13.44
N CYS A 5 -4.94 -5.30 14.07
CA CYS A 5 -6.38 -5.37 13.85
C CYS A 5 -6.78 -5.14 12.39
N ILE A 6 -6.23 -4.15 11.67
CA ILE A 6 -6.61 -3.90 10.27
C ILE A 6 -6.09 -4.98 9.30
N LYS A 7 -4.82 -5.42 9.44
CA LYS A 7 -4.27 -6.52 8.63
C LYS A 7 -5.00 -7.83 8.91
N VAL A 8 -5.24 -8.11 10.19
CA VAL A 8 -6.08 -9.23 10.62
C VAL A 8 -7.47 -9.05 10.06
N THR A 9 -8.07 -7.87 10.06
CA THR A 9 -9.43 -7.63 9.54
C THR A 9 -9.50 -7.87 8.04
N LYS A 10 -8.51 -7.46 7.25
CA LYS A 10 -8.49 -7.71 5.79
C LYS A 10 -8.25 -9.18 5.46
N TYR A 11 -7.30 -9.85 6.14
CA TYR A 11 -7.11 -11.30 6.01
C TYR A 11 -8.30 -12.09 6.52
N PHE A 12 -8.94 -11.63 7.59
CA PHE A 12 -10.13 -12.21 8.17
C PHE A 12 -11.34 -12.01 7.26
N LEU A 13 -11.50 -10.84 6.63
CA LEU A 13 -12.53 -10.59 5.62
C LEU A 13 -12.31 -11.47 4.39
N PHE A 14 -11.07 -11.60 3.91
CA PHE A 14 -10.76 -12.53 2.81
C PHE A 14 -11.06 -13.97 3.21
N LEU A 15 -10.60 -14.42 4.38
CA LEU A 15 -10.82 -15.78 4.90
C LEU A 15 -12.31 -16.07 5.10
N PHE A 16 -13.06 -15.14 5.68
CA PHE A 16 -14.48 -15.30 5.96
C PHE A 16 -15.31 -15.31 4.68
N ASN A 17 -15.01 -14.44 3.70
CA ASN A 17 -15.62 -14.47 2.38
C ASN A 17 -15.25 -15.74 1.59
N LEU A 18 -14.03 -16.27 1.76
CA LEU A 18 -13.62 -17.55 1.19
C LEU A 18 -14.38 -18.72 1.82
N ILE A 19 -14.58 -18.71 3.14
CA ILE A 19 -15.40 -19.71 3.83
C ILE A 19 -16.85 -19.68 3.30
N PHE A 20 -17.45 -18.50 3.14
CA PHE A 20 -18.78 -18.39 2.54
C PHE A 20 -18.85 -18.90 1.11
N PHE A 21 -17.81 -18.65 0.31
CA PHE A 21 -17.71 -19.19 -1.04
C PHE A 21 -17.73 -20.73 -1.03
N ILE A 22 -16.91 -21.36 -0.18
CA ILE A 22 -16.85 -22.82 -0.05
C ILE A 22 -18.16 -23.40 0.49
N LEU A 23 -18.74 -22.78 1.52
CA LEU A 23 -20.03 -23.21 2.08
C LEU A 23 -21.16 -23.10 1.04
N GLY A 24 -21.20 -22.01 0.27
CA GLY A 24 -22.15 -21.83 -0.83
C GLY A 24 -22.01 -22.91 -1.90
N ALA A 25 -20.77 -23.26 -2.27
CA ALA A 25 -20.48 -24.33 -3.22
C ALA A 25 -20.92 -25.71 -2.71
N VAL A 26 -20.73 -26.01 -1.42
CA VAL A 26 -21.19 -27.26 -0.80
C VAL A 26 -22.71 -27.34 -0.77
N ILE A 27 -23.40 -26.26 -0.36
CA ILE A 27 -24.87 -26.20 -0.32
C ILE A 27 -25.46 -26.35 -1.72
N LEU A 28 -24.88 -25.66 -2.71
CA LEU A 28 -25.28 -25.76 -4.10
C LEU A 28 -25.05 -27.18 -4.62
N GLY A 29 -23.89 -27.78 -4.36
CA GLY A 29 -23.56 -29.14 -4.74
C GLY A 29 -24.52 -30.18 -4.13
N PHE A 30 -24.89 -30.00 -2.87
CA PHE A 30 -25.88 -30.86 -2.21
C PHE A 30 -27.28 -30.71 -2.84
N GLY A 31 -27.71 -29.49 -3.13
CA GLY A 31 -28.98 -29.24 -3.84
C GLY A 31 -29.02 -29.87 -5.23
N VAL A 32 -27.92 -29.78 -5.99
CA VAL A 32 -27.77 -30.45 -7.30
C VAL A 32 -27.76 -31.97 -7.14
N TRP A 33 -27.04 -32.50 -6.16
CA TRP A 33 -26.94 -33.94 -5.91
C TRP A 33 -28.31 -34.56 -5.62
N ILE A 34 -29.14 -33.90 -4.81
CA ILE A 34 -30.51 -34.34 -4.52
C ILE A 34 -31.37 -34.45 -5.80
N LEU A 35 -31.23 -33.52 -6.74
CA LEU A 35 -31.98 -33.58 -8.01
C LEU A 35 -31.45 -34.65 -8.97
N ALA A 36 -30.15 -34.98 -8.87
CA ALA A 36 -29.50 -35.99 -9.68
C ALA A 36 -29.79 -37.42 -9.18
N ASP A 37 -29.76 -37.65 -7.87
CA ASP A 37 -29.98 -38.96 -7.25
C ASP A 37 -31.48 -39.23 -6.97
N LYS A 38 -32.23 -39.43 -8.05
CA LYS A 38 -33.70 -39.57 -8.01
C LYS A 38 -34.21 -40.88 -7.35
N SER A 39 -33.37 -41.90 -7.15
CA SER A 39 -33.81 -43.24 -6.73
C SER A 39 -33.41 -43.63 -5.29
N SER A 40 -32.24 -43.22 -4.84
CA SER A 40 -31.66 -43.74 -3.59
C SER A 40 -32.00 -42.87 -2.37
N PHE A 41 -32.04 -41.55 -2.54
CA PHE A 41 -32.29 -40.63 -1.43
C PHE A 41 -33.79 -40.45 -1.11
N ILE A 42 -34.66 -40.48 -2.14
CA ILE A 42 -36.13 -40.31 -1.99
C ILE A 42 -36.76 -41.48 -1.23
N SER A 43 -36.24 -42.70 -1.41
CA SER A 43 -36.75 -43.90 -0.75
C SER A 43 -36.40 -43.96 0.75
N VAL A 44 -35.28 -43.35 1.16
CA VAL A 44 -34.80 -43.34 2.57
C VAL A 44 -35.52 -42.31 3.44
N LEU A 45 -35.94 -41.16 2.89
CA LEU A 45 -36.53 -40.07 3.67
C LEU A 45 -38.05 -40.16 3.89
N GLN A 46 -38.74 -41.16 3.30
CA GLN A 46 -40.20 -41.38 3.43
C GLN A 46 -41.05 -40.10 3.25
N THR A 47 -40.51 -39.12 2.52
CA THR A 47 -41.04 -37.76 2.37
C THR A 47 -41.58 -37.59 0.96
N SER A 48 -42.69 -36.86 0.82
CA SER A 48 -43.31 -36.57 -0.48
C SER A 48 -42.28 -36.05 -1.49
N SER A 49 -42.19 -36.69 -2.65
CA SER A 49 -41.25 -36.35 -3.74
C SER A 49 -41.30 -34.88 -4.17
N SER A 50 -42.47 -34.25 -4.02
CA SER A 50 -42.73 -32.84 -4.31
C SER A 50 -42.00 -31.90 -3.36
N SER A 51 -42.02 -32.18 -2.06
CA SER A 51 -41.39 -31.36 -1.01
C SER A 51 -39.86 -31.43 -1.10
N LEU A 52 -39.33 -32.60 -1.44
CA LEU A 52 -37.89 -32.84 -1.57
C LEU A 52 -37.30 -32.09 -2.78
N ARG A 53 -38.02 -32.07 -3.91
CA ARG A 53 -37.68 -31.25 -5.08
C ARG A 53 -37.71 -29.75 -4.80
N MET A 54 -38.73 -29.28 -4.07
CA MET A 54 -38.82 -27.88 -3.68
C MET A 54 -37.65 -27.48 -2.78
N GLY A 55 -37.31 -28.32 -1.79
CA GLY A 55 -36.14 -28.12 -0.93
C GLY A 55 -34.82 -28.08 -1.71
N ALA A 56 -34.65 -28.96 -2.70
CA ALA A 56 -33.45 -28.97 -3.54
C ALA A 56 -33.27 -27.67 -4.35
N TYR A 57 -34.33 -27.14 -4.95
CA TYR A 57 -34.27 -25.84 -5.64
C TYR A 57 -33.95 -24.69 -4.68
N VAL A 58 -34.48 -24.73 -3.46
CA VAL A 58 -34.13 -23.75 -2.41
C VAL A 58 -32.65 -23.83 -2.07
N PHE A 59 -32.09 -25.03 -1.86
CA PHE A 59 -30.66 -25.21 -1.61
C PHE A 59 -29.80 -24.71 -2.77
N ILE A 60 -30.19 -24.97 -4.02
CA ILE A 60 -29.47 -24.45 -5.20
C ILE A 60 -29.48 -22.91 -5.21
N GLY A 61 -30.65 -22.30 -5.00
CA GLY A 61 -30.78 -20.83 -4.98
C GLY A 61 -29.95 -20.18 -3.87
N VAL A 62 -30.08 -20.66 -2.64
CA VAL A 62 -29.34 -20.15 -1.48
C VAL A 62 -27.83 -20.38 -1.64
N GLY A 63 -27.43 -21.56 -2.09
CA GLY A 63 -26.03 -21.89 -2.36
C GLY A 63 -25.41 -20.99 -3.44
N ALA A 64 -26.15 -20.71 -4.52
CA ALA A 64 -25.68 -19.83 -5.59
C ALA A 64 -25.48 -18.38 -5.13
N VAL A 65 -26.46 -17.82 -4.39
CA VAL A 65 -26.38 -16.44 -3.89
C VAL A 65 -25.23 -16.29 -2.88
N THR A 66 -25.09 -17.22 -1.94
CA THR A 66 -24.01 -17.19 -0.94
C THR A 66 -22.63 -17.35 -1.59
N MET A 67 -22.50 -18.23 -2.59
CA MET A 67 -21.28 -18.39 -3.37
C MET A 67 -20.91 -17.10 -4.13
N LEU A 68 -21.89 -16.43 -4.77
CA LEU A 68 -21.65 -15.17 -5.48
C LEU A 68 -21.21 -14.04 -4.56
N MET A 69 -21.87 -13.86 -3.41
CA MET A 69 -21.47 -12.85 -2.44
C MET A 69 -20.05 -13.09 -1.91
N GLY A 70 -19.69 -14.35 -1.60
CA GLY A 70 -18.33 -14.71 -1.17
C GLY A 70 -17.28 -14.41 -2.24
N PHE A 71 -17.57 -14.69 -3.50
CA PHE A 71 -16.67 -14.40 -4.63
C PHE A 71 -16.43 -12.90 -4.81
N LEU A 72 -17.50 -12.10 -4.82
CA LEU A 72 -17.41 -10.65 -4.94
C LEU A 72 -16.66 -10.02 -3.75
N GLY A 73 -16.87 -10.54 -2.53
CA GLY A 73 -16.15 -10.14 -1.33
C GLY A 73 -14.64 -10.42 -1.43
N CYS A 74 -14.25 -11.57 -1.96
CA CYS A 74 -12.85 -11.91 -2.20
C CYS A 74 -12.21 -11.00 -3.25
N ILE A 75 -12.90 -10.73 -4.37
CA ILE A 75 -12.42 -9.83 -5.42
C ILE A 75 -12.24 -8.41 -4.88
N GLY A 76 -13.21 -7.90 -4.12
CA GLY A 76 -13.15 -6.57 -3.51
C GLY A 76 -11.91 -6.41 -2.62
N ALA A 77 -11.67 -7.39 -1.74
CA ALA A 77 -10.52 -7.38 -0.84
C ALA A 77 -9.17 -7.39 -1.58
N VAL A 78 -9.05 -8.14 -2.68
CA VAL A 78 -7.81 -8.21 -3.48
C VAL A 78 -7.60 -6.97 -4.34
N ASN A 79 -8.67 -6.45 -4.95
CA ASN A 79 -8.59 -5.29 -5.85
C ASN A 79 -8.24 -4.00 -5.12
N GLU A 80 -8.68 -3.81 -3.88
CA GLU A 80 -8.35 -2.62 -3.09
C GLU A 80 -6.83 -2.47 -2.90
N VAL A 81 -6.12 -3.59 -2.64
CA VAL A 81 -4.66 -3.59 -2.48
C VAL A 81 -3.95 -3.32 -3.80
N ARG A 82 -4.41 -3.90 -4.90
CA ARG A 82 -3.81 -3.68 -6.24
C ARG A 82 -4.03 -2.26 -6.74
N CYS A 83 -5.21 -1.70 -6.53
CA CYS A 83 -5.54 -0.33 -6.94
C CYS A 83 -4.66 0.69 -6.20
N LEU A 84 -4.53 0.56 -4.88
CA LEU A 84 -3.65 1.41 -4.07
C LEU A 84 -2.20 1.37 -4.58
N LEU A 85 -1.71 0.17 -4.88
CA LEU A 85 -0.37 -0.04 -5.43
C LEU A 85 -0.19 0.58 -6.81
N GLY A 86 -1.18 0.43 -7.68
CA GLY A 86 -1.16 1.02 -9.03
C GLY A 86 -1.14 2.54 -9.00
N LEU A 87 -1.97 3.14 -8.14
CA LEU A 87 -2.03 4.59 -7.97
C LEU A 87 -0.70 5.14 -7.43
N LEU A 88 -0.08 4.44 -6.47
CA LEU A 88 1.24 4.81 -5.97
C LEU A 88 2.30 4.79 -7.09
N LYS A 89 2.33 3.74 -7.93
CA LYS A 89 3.29 3.65 -9.03
C LYS A 89 3.18 4.82 -10.00
N GLN A 90 1.95 5.19 -10.35
CA GLN A 90 1.68 6.23 -11.34
C GLN A 90 1.97 7.63 -10.79
N GLU A 91 1.39 7.98 -9.65
CA GLU A 91 1.51 9.33 -9.07
C GLU A 91 2.94 9.62 -8.61
N MET A 92 3.54 8.69 -7.85
CA MET A 92 4.91 8.88 -7.36
C MET A 92 5.93 8.77 -8.50
N GLY A 93 5.69 7.93 -9.50
CA GLY A 93 6.60 7.77 -10.62
C GLY A 93 6.80 9.04 -11.44
N GLY A 94 5.72 9.78 -11.70
CA GLY A 94 5.81 11.08 -12.39
C GLY A 94 6.63 12.10 -11.58
N ILE A 95 6.30 12.26 -10.30
CA ILE A 95 6.94 13.22 -9.41
C ILE A 95 8.44 12.91 -9.24
N VAL A 96 8.76 11.65 -8.95
CA VAL A 96 10.14 11.22 -8.70
C VAL A 96 10.99 11.31 -9.97
N THR A 97 10.45 10.91 -11.12
CA THR A 97 11.22 10.97 -12.38
C THR A 97 11.56 12.42 -12.74
N GLU A 98 10.62 13.33 -12.54
CA GLU A 98 10.85 14.76 -12.76
C GLU A 98 11.84 15.34 -11.74
N LEU A 99 11.71 14.97 -10.46
CA LEU A 99 12.66 15.33 -9.41
C LEU A 99 14.08 14.87 -9.76
N ILE A 100 14.25 13.62 -10.22
CA ILE A 100 15.54 13.09 -10.66
C ILE A 100 16.07 13.90 -11.85
N ARG A 101 15.22 14.25 -12.82
CA ARG A 101 15.61 15.02 -14.01
C ARG A 101 16.17 16.40 -13.66
N ASP A 102 15.54 17.07 -12.69
CA ASP A 102 15.91 18.44 -12.26
C ASP A 102 16.78 18.47 -10.99
N TYR A 103 17.20 17.31 -10.47
CA TYR A 103 18.04 17.20 -9.27
C TYR A 103 19.35 17.96 -9.46
N ASN A 104 19.74 18.76 -8.45
CA ASN A 104 20.93 19.57 -8.50
C ASN A 104 21.60 19.62 -7.12
N SER A 105 22.82 19.08 -7.02
CA SER A 105 23.60 19.01 -5.79
C SER A 105 23.86 20.36 -5.10
N SER A 106 23.79 21.48 -5.83
CA SER A 106 24.03 22.82 -5.29
C SER A 106 22.76 23.48 -4.74
N ARG A 107 21.59 22.89 -4.97
CA ARG A 107 20.30 23.43 -4.53
C ARG A 107 19.85 22.70 -3.26
N GLU A 108 19.60 23.46 -2.21
CA GLU A 108 18.91 22.93 -1.03
C GLU A 108 17.42 22.80 -1.34
N ASP A 109 16.93 21.57 -1.43
CA ASP A 109 15.53 21.26 -1.71
C ASP A 109 15.07 20.09 -0.83
N SER A 110 13.99 20.30 -0.07
CA SER A 110 13.50 19.29 0.87
C SER A 110 12.97 18.03 0.17
N LEU A 111 12.52 18.14 -1.08
CA LEU A 111 12.11 16.98 -1.86
C LEU A 111 13.32 16.15 -2.30
N GLN A 112 14.43 16.80 -2.67
CA GLN A 112 15.69 16.12 -2.98
C GLN A 112 16.23 15.39 -1.74
N ASP A 113 16.18 16.04 -0.59
CA ASP A 113 16.58 15.45 0.69
C ASP A 113 15.72 14.23 1.06
N ALA A 114 14.41 14.34 0.89
CA ALA A 114 13.50 13.22 1.13
C ALA A 114 13.74 12.07 0.15
N TRP A 115 14.04 12.38 -1.11
CA TRP A 115 14.36 11.37 -2.13
C TRP A 115 15.68 10.64 -1.82
N ASP A 116 16.73 11.39 -1.45
CA ASP A 116 18.01 10.82 -1.03
C ASP A 116 17.84 9.90 0.19
N TYR A 117 17.01 10.31 1.15
CA TYR A 117 16.68 9.47 2.29
C TYR A 117 15.98 8.17 1.89
N VAL A 118 15.02 8.22 0.96
CA VAL A 118 14.32 7.02 0.48
C VAL A 118 15.29 6.05 -0.19
N GLN A 119 16.17 6.53 -1.07
CA GLN A 119 17.13 5.68 -1.77
C GLN A 119 18.09 4.99 -0.79
N ALA A 120 18.60 5.73 0.19
CA ALA A 120 19.49 5.18 1.21
C ALA A 120 18.79 4.20 2.16
N GLN A 121 17.58 4.55 2.61
CA GLN A 121 16.82 3.76 3.59
C GLN A 121 16.32 2.43 2.99
N VAL A 122 15.86 2.44 1.74
CA VAL A 122 15.27 1.26 1.09
C VAL A 122 16.27 0.54 0.17
N LYS A 123 17.53 1.01 0.11
CA LYS A 123 18.65 0.39 -0.60
C LYS A 123 18.32 0.12 -2.07
N CYS A 124 18.01 1.19 -2.78
CA CYS A 124 17.57 1.17 -4.18
C CYS A 124 18.12 2.38 -4.93
N CYS A 125 18.10 2.35 -6.27
CA CYS A 125 18.51 3.50 -7.07
C CYS A 125 17.57 3.79 -8.25
N GLY A 126 17.30 5.08 -8.44
CA GLY A 126 16.29 5.56 -9.39
C GLY A 126 14.87 5.12 -9.03
N TRP A 127 13.91 5.37 -9.92
CA TRP A 127 12.52 4.97 -9.68
C TRP A 127 12.26 3.54 -10.16
N VAL A 128 12.42 3.30 -11.46
CA VAL A 128 12.28 1.98 -12.08
C VAL A 128 13.64 1.26 -12.10
N SER A 129 14.72 2.02 -12.32
CA SER A 129 16.08 1.52 -12.40
C SER A 129 17.07 2.65 -12.18
N PHE A 130 18.32 2.33 -11.84
CA PHE A 130 19.41 3.30 -11.73
C PHE A 130 19.62 4.10 -13.04
N TYR A 131 19.26 3.55 -14.20
CA TYR A 131 19.24 4.25 -15.48
C TYR A 131 18.35 5.50 -15.52
N ASN A 132 17.40 5.67 -14.59
CA ASN A 132 16.63 6.91 -14.54
C ASN A 132 17.52 8.16 -14.37
N TRP A 133 18.66 8.02 -13.68
CA TRP A 133 19.61 9.10 -13.45
C TRP A 133 20.35 9.56 -14.71
N THR A 134 20.38 8.78 -15.79
CA THR A 134 21.00 9.21 -17.06
C THR A 134 20.24 10.33 -17.75
N HIS A 135 19.00 10.60 -17.33
CA HIS A 135 18.20 11.70 -17.84
C HIS A 135 18.51 13.03 -17.13
N ASN A 136 19.30 12.99 -16.06
CA ASN A 136 19.75 14.19 -15.35
C ASN A 136 20.98 14.78 -16.07
N ALA A 137 20.82 15.97 -16.63
CA ALA A 137 21.90 16.65 -17.36
C ALA A 137 23.02 17.12 -16.43
N GLU A 138 22.72 17.54 -15.20
CA GLU A 138 23.71 17.99 -14.21
C GLU A 138 24.69 16.89 -13.80
N LEU A 139 24.23 15.63 -13.78
CA LEU A 139 25.03 14.45 -13.51
C LEU A 139 25.82 14.05 -14.77
N MET A 140 25.12 13.91 -15.90
CA MET A 140 25.73 13.35 -17.12
C MET A 140 26.73 14.29 -17.80
N ASN A 141 26.61 15.61 -17.61
CA ASN A 141 27.54 16.59 -18.16
C ASN A 141 28.83 16.74 -17.35
N ARG A 142 28.97 16.07 -16.19
CA ARG A 142 30.21 16.12 -15.40
C ARG A 142 31.33 15.34 -16.10
N PRO A 143 32.56 15.90 -16.10
CA PRO A 143 33.70 15.23 -16.74
C PRO A 143 34.18 14.02 -15.93
N GLU A 144 34.04 14.05 -14.61
CA GLU A 144 34.33 12.92 -13.73
C GLU A 144 33.17 11.91 -13.71
N VAL A 145 33.50 10.63 -13.46
CA VAL A 145 32.50 9.58 -13.21
C VAL A 145 31.86 9.83 -11.85
N THR A 146 30.65 10.39 -11.86
CA THR A 146 29.85 10.70 -10.70
C THR A 146 28.54 9.93 -10.69
N TYR A 147 28.03 9.63 -9.51
CA TYR A 147 26.75 8.95 -9.29
C TYR A 147 26.03 9.55 -8.07
N PRO A 148 24.72 9.34 -7.91
CA PRO A 148 23.98 9.79 -6.73
C PRO A 148 24.50 9.09 -5.47
N CYS A 149 25.01 9.87 -4.50
CA CYS A 149 25.59 9.34 -3.27
C CYS A 149 24.59 8.49 -2.45
N SER A 150 23.31 8.85 -2.49
CA SER A 150 22.22 8.18 -1.78
C SER A 150 21.95 6.75 -2.26
N CYS A 151 22.38 6.43 -3.49
CA CYS A 151 22.26 5.10 -4.09
C CYS A 151 23.45 4.17 -3.81
N GLU A 152 24.50 4.65 -3.13
CA GLU A 152 25.75 3.92 -2.95
C GLU A 152 25.56 2.59 -2.20
N VAL A 153 26.17 1.52 -2.73
CA VAL A 153 26.23 0.24 -2.02
C VAL A 153 27.25 0.36 -0.89
N LYS A 154 26.77 0.61 0.32
CA LYS A 154 27.63 0.59 1.51
C LYS A 154 28.07 -0.84 1.84
N GLY A 155 29.37 -1.03 2.00
CA GLY A 155 29.94 -2.25 2.61
C GLY A 155 29.56 -2.37 4.08
N GLU A 156 29.63 -3.59 4.65
CA GLU A 156 29.21 -3.91 6.03
C GLU A 156 29.91 -3.08 7.13
N GLU A 157 31.01 -2.39 6.84
CA GLU A 157 31.81 -1.66 7.83
C GLU A 157 31.46 -0.16 7.98
N ASP A 158 30.65 0.43 7.09
CA ASP A 158 30.32 1.85 7.15
C ASP A 158 28.97 2.13 7.82
N ASN A 159 28.96 2.10 9.16
CA ASN A 159 27.82 2.47 10.01
C ASN A 159 27.62 4.00 10.14
N SER A 160 28.02 4.77 9.13
CA SER A 160 27.73 6.20 9.08
C SER A 160 26.22 6.44 8.93
N LEU A 161 25.61 6.90 10.04
CA LEU A 161 24.18 7.21 10.18
C LEU A 161 23.70 8.33 9.23
N SER A 162 24.61 9.14 8.72
CA SER A 162 24.31 10.26 7.82
C SER A 162 24.14 9.77 6.36
N VAL A 163 22.96 10.04 5.79
CA VAL A 163 22.73 9.91 4.34
C VAL A 163 23.62 10.92 3.62
N ARG A 164 24.47 10.42 2.71
CA ARG A 164 25.34 11.25 1.89
C ARG A 164 24.52 11.78 0.71
N LYS A 165 24.44 13.10 0.59
CA LYS A 165 23.60 13.80 -0.39
C LYS A 165 24.41 14.24 -1.60
N GLY A 166 23.73 14.53 -2.70
CA GLY A 166 24.36 15.04 -3.93
C GLY A 166 25.04 13.94 -4.74
N PHE A 167 26.08 14.33 -5.48
CA PHE A 167 26.81 13.45 -6.38
C PHE A 167 28.18 13.08 -5.81
N CYS A 168 28.50 11.79 -5.86
CA CYS A 168 29.74 11.18 -5.39
C CYS A 168 30.58 10.72 -6.57
N GLU A 169 31.90 10.79 -6.45
CA GLU A 169 32.83 10.33 -7.46
C GLU A 169 33.11 8.83 -7.31
N ALA A 170 33.11 8.09 -8.41
CA ALA A 170 33.43 6.66 -8.41
C ALA A 170 34.93 6.44 -8.19
N PRO A 171 35.32 5.43 -7.39
CA PRO A 171 36.72 5.07 -7.21
C PRO A 171 37.24 4.40 -8.50
N GLY A 172 37.74 5.21 -9.44
CA GLY A 172 38.25 4.76 -10.73
C GLY A 172 39.56 5.43 -11.15
N ASN A 173 40.34 4.76 -11.99
CA ASN A 173 41.52 5.37 -12.62
C ASN A 173 41.05 6.49 -13.56
N ARG A 174 41.68 7.67 -13.46
CA ARG A 174 41.37 8.95 -14.14
C ARG A 174 41.39 8.93 -15.68
N THR A 175 41.42 7.76 -16.31
CA THR A 175 41.56 7.57 -17.76
C THR A 175 40.24 7.30 -18.48
N GLN A 176 39.15 7.03 -17.76
CA GLN A 176 37.82 6.92 -18.37
C GLN A 176 37.17 8.30 -18.40
N SER A 177 36.74 8.73 -19.59
CA SER A 177 36.07 10.00 -19.83
C SER A 177 34.58 9.73 -20.05
N GLY A 178 33.73 10.33 -19.21
CA GLY A 178 32.28 10.26 -19.34
C GLY A 178 31.60 9.40 -18.27
N ASN A 179 30.38 9.79 -17.94
CA ASN A 179 29.54 9.10 -16.95
C ASN A 179 28.86 7.86 -17.56
N HIS A 180 29.48 6.69 -17.40
CA HIS A 180 28.91 5.41 -17.81
C HIS A 180 28.17 4.76 -16.64
N PRO A 181 26.85 4.52 -16.73
CA PRO A 181 26.04 3.98 -15.63
C PRO A 181 26.44 2.58 -15.16
N GLU A 182 27.03 1.79 -16.06
CA GLU A 182 27.48 0.41 -15.81
C GLU A 182 28.61 0.35 -14.77
N ASP A 183 29.39 1.43 -14.64
CA ASP A 183 30.55 1.52 -13.75
C ASP A 183 30.18 2.06 -12.35
N TRP A 184 28.90 2.40 -12.11
CA TRP A 184 28.47 3.01 -10.86
C TRP A 184 28.34 1.97 -9.71
N PRO A 185 28.95 2.22 -8.53
CA PRO A 185 28.85 1.33 -7.37
C PRO A 185 27.53 1.55 -6.60
N VAL A 186 26.39 1.41 -7.30
CA VAL A 186 25.05 1.70 -6.78
C VAL A 186 24.16 0.46 -6.73
N TYR A 187 23.08 0.53 -5.95
CA TYR A 187 22.05 -0.50 -5.98
C TYR A 187 21.42 -0.58 -7.37
N GLN A 188 21.41 -1.77 -7.95
CA GLN A 188 20.88 -2.03 -9.29
C GLN A 188 19.34 -2.07 -9.33
N GLU A 189 18.70 -2.34 -8.19
CA GLU A 189 17.24 -2.43 -8.05
C GLU A 189 16.58 -1.05 -7.98
N GLY A 190 15.45 -0.88 -8.69
CA GLY A 190 14.65 0.34 -8.67
C GLY A 190 13.84 0.52 -7.38
N CYS A 191 13.67 1.76 -6.94
CA CYS A 191 12.96 2.06 -5.70
C CYS A 191 11.46 1.75 -5.75
N MET A 192 10.82 1.75 -6.91
CA MET A 192 9.39 1.46 -7.04
C MET A 192 9.02 0.12 -6.41
N GLU A 193 9.76 -0.96 -6.70
CA GLU A 193 9.44 -2.29 -6.17
C GLU A 193 9.76 -2.41 -4.69
N LYS A 194 10.88 -1.82 -4.26
CA LYS A 194 11.31 -1.80 -2.86
C LYS A 194 10.36 -0.98 -1.97
N VAL A 195 9.96 0.21 -2.40
CA VAL A 195 8.97 1.06 -1.71
C VAL A 195 7.62 0.37 -1.67
N GLN A 196 7.22 -0.29 -2.76
CA GLN A 196 5.99 -1.08 -2.79
C GLN A 196 6.01 -2.20 -1.74
N ALA A 197 7.10 -2.97 -1.68
CA ALA A 197 7.25 -4.06 -0.71
C ALA A 197 7.23 -3.51 0.72
N TRP A 198 8.02 -2.46 0.98
CA TRP A 198 8.04 -1.78 2.28
C TRP A 198 6.65 -1.28 2.68
N LEU A 199 5.90 -0.69 1.75
CA LEU A 199 4.55 -0.21 2.01
C LEU A 199 3.60 -1.35 2.36
N GLN A 200 3.63 -2.47 1.64
CA GLN A 200 2.79 -3.63 1.94
C GLN A 200 3.11 -4.21 3.33
N GLU A 201 4.39 -4.23 3.70
CA GLU A 201 4.84 -4.65 5.02
C GLU A 201 4.47 -3.67 6.13
N ASN A 202 4.46 -2.36 5.86
CA ASN A 202 4.26 -1.33 6.89
C ASN A 202 2.89 -0.63 6.83
N LEU A 203 2.01 -1.01 5.90
CA LEU A 203 0.70 -0.38 5.67
C LEU A 203 -0.13 -0.26 6.96
N GLY A 204 -0.08 -1.30 7.79
CA GLY A 204 -0.82 -1.32 9.05
C GLY A 204 -0.35 -0.25 10.03
N ILE A 205 0.95 0.04 10.08
CA ILE A 205 1.53 1.08 10.93
C ILE A 205 1.10 2.46 10.41
N ILE A 206 1.23 2.68 9.10
CA ILE A 206 0.86 3.95 8.44
C ILE A 206 -0.63 4.27 8.66
N LEU A 207 -1.52 3.30 8.40
CA LEU A 207 -2.95 3.47 8.65
C LEU A 207 -3.25 3.70 10.13
N GLY A 208 -2.53 3.00 11.02
CA GLY A 208 -2.68 3.17 12.47
C GLY A 208 -2.30 4.58 12.95
N VAL A 209 -1.18 5.11 12.47
CA VAL A 209 -0.75 6.49 12.75
C VAL A 209 -1.76 7.48 12.19
N GLY A 210 -2.21 7.31 10.94
CA GLY A 210 -3.21 8.19 10.32
C GLY A 210 -4.52 8.25 11.11
N VAL A 211 -5.05 7.11 11.54
CA VAL A 211 -6.25 7.06 12.40
C VAL A 211 -6.01 7.73 13.74
N GLY A 212 -4.84 7.50 14.36
CA GLY A 212 -4.48 8.13 15.63
C GLY A 212 -4.46 9.66 15.53
N VAL A 213 -3.82 10.20 14.49
CA VAL A 213 -3.79 11.64 14.23
C VAL A 213 -5.20 12.18 14.01
N ALA A 214 -6.02 11.53 13.18
CA ALA A 214 -7.40 11.95 12.92
C ALA A 214 -8.26 12.00 14.19
N VAL A 215 -8.10 11.03 15.10
CA VAL A 215 -8.80 11.04 16.40
C VAL A 215 -8.36 12.20 17.28
N ILE A 216 -7.05 12.47 17.33
CA ILE A 216 -6.50 13.60 18.10
C ILE A 216 -7.01 14.92 17.55
N GLU A 217 -7.02 15.10 16.23
CA GLU A 217 -7.57 16.28 15.56
C GLU A 217 -9.06 16.46 15.86
N LEU A 218 -9.85 15.38 15.82
CA LEU A 218 -11.27 15.41 16.16
C LEU A 218 -11.51 15.85 17.61
N LEU A 219 -10.76 15.31 18.56
CA LEU A 219 -10.83 15.72 19.96
C LEU A 219 -10.43 17.18 20.14
N GLY A 220 -9.39 17.63 19.45
CA GLY A 220 -8.96 19.03 19.42
C GLY A 220 -10.07 19.96 18.93
N MET A 221 -10.71 19.63 17.80
CA MET A 221 -11.85 20.39 17.27
C MET A 221 -13.02 20.47 18.26
N VAL A 222 -13.38 19.36 18.92
CA VAL A 222 -14.46 19.33 19.92
C VAL A 222 -14.12 20.20 21.13
N LEU A 223 -12.90 20.09 21.66
CA LEU A 223 -12.46 20.89 22.80
C LEU A 223 -12.41 22.38 22.47
N SER A 224 -11.92 22.75 21.29
CA SER A 224 -11.94 24.14 20.81
C SER A 224 -13.38 24.69 20.72
N ILE A 225 -14.33 23.92 20.19
CA ILE A 225 -15.74 24.32 20.12
C ILE A 225 -16.32 24.50 21.54
N CYS A 226 -16.08 23.56 22.45
CA CYS A 226 -16.55 23.65 23.83
C CYS A 226 -15.98 24.88 24.55
N LEU A 227 -14.69 25.16 24.39
CA LEU A 227 -14.03 26.32 24.98
C LEU A 227 -14.59 27.63 24.43
N CYS A 228 -14.76 27.74 23.10
CA CYS A 228 -15.37 28.92 22.48
C CYS A 228 -16.79 29.18 22.99
N ARG A 229 -17.61 28.13 23.14
CA ARG A 229 -18.96 28.27 23.70
C ARG A 229 -18.94 28.71 25.16
N HIS A 230 -18.01 28.19 25.95
CA HIS A 230 -17.89 28.54 27.36
C HIS A 230 -17.45 30.00 27.56
N VAL A 231 -16.40 30.44 26.87
CA VAL A 231 -15.92 31.85 26.92
C VAL A 231 -17.02 32.82 26.46
N HIS A 232 -17.69 32.51 25.35
CA HIS A 232 -18.79 33.34 24.87
C HIS A 232 -19.91 33.44 25.91
N SER A 233 -20.27 32.34 26.59
CA SER A 233 -21.30 32.36 27.64
C SER A 233 -20.92 33.24 28.84
N GLU A 234 -19.64 33.28 29.22
CA GLU A 234 -19.16 34.17 30.29
C GLU A 234 -19.31 35.65 29.90
N ASP A 235 -19.00 36.02 28.65
CA ASP A 235 -19.08 37.43 28.20
C ASP A 235 -20.53 37.94 28.14
N TYR A 236 -21.51 37.13 27.72
CA TYR A 236 -22.93 37.53 27.77
C TYR A 236 -23.44 37.71 29.20
N SER A 237 -22.92 36.94 30.17
CA SER A 237 -23.33 37.06 31.56
C SER A 237 -22.85 38.37 32.22
N LYS A 238 -21.84 39.02 31.64
CA LYS A 238 -21.24 40.28 32.14
C LYS A 238 -21.88 41.55 31.56
N VAL A 239 -22.80 41.44 30.59
CA VAL A 239 -23.52 42.62 30.07
C VAL A 239 -24.70 42.94 31.00
N PRO A 240 -24.74 44.11 31.67
CA PRO A 240 -25.86 44.49 32.52
C PRO A 240 -27.12 44.61 31.65
N LYS A 241 -28.19 43.90 32.04
CA LYS A 241 -29.51 44.05 31.43
C LYS A 241 -30.07 45.40 31.89
N TYR A 242 -30.08 46.37 30.98
CA TYR A 242 -30.81 47.63 31.11
C TYR A 242 -32.29 47.43 30.76
#